data_AF-A0A9N7C5W4-F1
#
_entry.id   AF-A0A9N7C5W4-F1
#
_cell.length_a   1.000
_cell.length_b   1.000
_cell.length_c   1.000
_cell.angle_alpha   90.00
_cell.angle_beta   90.00
_cell.angle_gamma   90.00
#
_symmetry.space_group_name_H-M   'P 1'
#
loop_
_entity.id
_entity.type
_entity.pdbx_description
1 polymer ?
#
loop_
_entity_poly.entity_id
_entity_poly.type
_entity_poly.pdbx_seq_one_letter_code
_entity_poly.pdbx_strand_id
1 'polypeptide(L)'
;MRLTTLTFLALLAPAAVHAYTPGSSQTEPSCPKGDRPVWVNTRTSVYHYRGMRWYGHTKSGKYICEKDAQAEGDRVTRNGE
;
A
#
# COMPACT_ATOMS: atom_id res chain seq x y z
N MET A 1 1.13 9.23 -55.09
CA MET A 1 1.85 7.94 -54.95
C MET A 1 2.47 7.92 -53.55
N ARG A 2 1.93 7.06 -52.69
CA ARG A 2 2.38 6.52 -51.37
C ARG A 2 2.95 7.46 -50.28
N LEU A 3 2.14 7.59 -49.23
CA LEU A 3 2.47 7.93 -47.85
C LEU A 3 3.55 7.00 -47.26
N THR A 4 4.33 7.50 -46.30
CA THR A 4 4.53 6.81 -45.00
C THR A 4 5.24 7.73 -44.01
N THR A 5 4.48 8.33 -43.09
CA THR A 5 4.97 8.80 -41.79
C THR A 5 5.15 7.59 -40.87
N LEU A 6 6.37 7.35 -40.40
CA LEU A 6 6.67 6.33 -39.40
C LEU A 6 6.33 6.87 -38.01
N THR A 7 5.12 6.57 -37.52
CA THR A 7 4.76 6.74 -36.10
C THR A 7 5.34 5.60 -35.30
N PHE A 8 6.42 5.87 -34.56
CA PHE A 8 6.86 5.02 -33.45
C PHE A 8 5.83 5.16 -32.31
N LEU A 9 4.92 4.18 -32.19
CA LEU A 9 4.05 4.06 -31.03
C LEU A 9 4.85 3.37 -29.92
N ALA A 10 5.53 4.15 -29.08
CA ALA A 10 6.02 3.66 -27.80
C ALA A 10 4.81 3.49 -26.87
N LEU A 11 4.33 2.26 -26.70
CA LEU A 11 3.42 1.93 -25.59
C LEU A 11 4.22 2.03 -24.29
N LEU A 12 4.25 3.23 -23.70
CA LEU A 12 4.46 3.34 -22.26
C LEU A 12 3.25 2.73 -21.58
N ALA A 13 3.40 1.50 -21.08
CA ALA A 13 2.50 0.98 -20.07
C ALA A 13 2.61 1.91 -18.85
N PRO A 14 1.51 2.48 -18.32
CA PRO A 14 1.56 3.06 -17.00
C PRO A 14 1.82 1.90 -16.05
N ALA A 15 3.02 1.84 -15.47
CA ALA A 15 3.16 1.25 -14.15
C ALA A 15 2.08 1.95 -13.31
N ALA A 16 1.07 1.20 -12.92
CA ALA A 16 0.04 1.68 -12.02
C ALA A 16 0.75 1.97 -10.70
N VAL A 17 1.35 3.15 -10.60
CA VAL A 17 1.59 3.84 -9.35
C VAL A 17 0.22 3.92 -8.73
N HIS A 18 -0.08 2.97 -7.84
CA HIS A 18 -1.22 3.11 -6.96
C HIS A 18 -1.05 4.49 -6.36
N ALA A 19 -1.98 5.38 -6.68
CA ALA A 19 -2.02 6.72 -6.12
C ALA A 19 -2.23 6.52 -4.62
N TYR A 20 -1.13 6.33 -3.89
CA TYR A 20 -1.09 6.46 -2.45
C TYR A 20 -1.30 7.94 -2.20
N THR A 21 -2.56 8.33 -2.00
CA THR A 21 -2.89 9.61 -1.42
C THR A 21 -2.40 9.56 0.03
N PRO A 22 -1.38 10.34 0.41
CA PRO A 22 -0.92 10.41 1.80
C PRO A 22 -1.94 11.27 2.55
N GLY A 23 -3.06 10.66 2.90
CA GLY A 23 -4.13 11.27 3.64
C GLY A 23 -4.87 10.12 4.29
N SER A 24 -4.70 10.01 5.61
CA SER A 24 -5.41 9.16 6.58
C SER A 24 -6.76 8.63 6.08
N SER A 25 -6.70 7.67 5.16
CA SER A 25 -7.88 6.96 4.71
C SER A 25 -8.12 5.96 5.82
N GLN A 26 -9.12 6.25 6.64
CA GLN A 26 -9.63 5.34 7.67
C GLN A 26 -10.26 4.09 7.05
N THR A 27 -10.29 4.00 5.72
CA THR A 27 -10.78 2.85 4.97
C THR A 27 -9.62 1.91 4.65
N GLU A 28 -9.87 0.63 4.88
CA GLU A 28 -8.96 -0.45 4.55
C GLU A 28 -8.71 -0.52 3.02
N PRO A 29 -7.45 -0.55 2.55
CA PRO A 29 -7.12 -0.60 1.14
C PRO A 29 -7.46 -1.97 0.54
N SER A 30 -7.69 -2.00 -0.77
CA SER A 30 -7.69 -3.25 -1.52
C SER A 30 -6.25 -3.61 -1.87
N CYS A 31 -5.77 -4.75 -1.38
CA CYS A 31 -4.40 -5.22 -1.63
C CYS A 31 -4.35 -6.27 -2.76
N PRO A 32 -3.19 -6.43 -3.43
CA PRO A 32 -2.99 -7.46 -4.44
C PRO A 32 -3.25 -8.88 -3.90
N LYS A 33 -3.49 -9.85 -4.81
CA LYS A 33 -3.71 -11.24 -4.41
C LYS A 33 -2.54 -11.79 -3.59
N GLY A 34 -2.85 -12.37 -2.43
CA GLY A 34 -1.84 -12.89 -1.49
C GLY A 34 -1.14 -11.81 -0.67
N ASP A 35 -1.65 -10.59 -0.68
CA ASP A 35 -1.34 -9.54 0.28
C ASP A 35 -2.59 -9.20 1.10
N ARG A 36 -2.40 -8.61 2.27
CA ARG A 36 -3.50 -8.24 3.15
C ARG A 36 -3.30 -6.84 3.72
N PRO A 37 -4.39 -6.12 4.00
CA PRO A 37 -4.31 -4.85 4.68
C PRO A 37 -3.79 -5.01 6.11
N VAL A 38 -2.90 -4.11 6.48
CA VAL A 38 -2.35 -3.98 7.84
C VAL A 38 -2.51 -2.56 8.32
N TRP A 39 -2.65 -2.41 9.63
CA TRP A 39 -2.65 -1.11 10.29
C TRP A 39 -1.24 -0.82 10.83
N VAL A 40 -0.56 0.17 10.27
CA VAL A 40 0.76 0.62 10.72
C VAL A 40 0.60 1.76 11.71
N ASN A 41 1.21 1.64 12.88
CA ASN A 41 1.47 2.77 13.76
C ASN A 41 2.73 3.51 13.29
N THR A 42 2.55 4.69 12.71
CA THR A 42 3.63 5.48 12.10
C THR A 42 4.62 6.05 13.13
N ARG A 43 4.28 6.06 14.43
CA ARG A 43 5.18 6.51 15.49
C ARG A 43 6.15 5.43 15.97
N THR A 44 5.75 4.17 15.88
CA THR A 44 6.55 3.03 16.40
C THR A 44 7.08 2.12 15.30
N SER A 45 6.64 2.34 14.05
CA SER A 45 6.90 1.46 12.90
C SER A 45 6.55 0.00 13.23
N VAL A 46 5.36 -0.17 13.83
CA VAL A 46 4.79 -1.47 14.15
C VAL A 46 3.46 -1.60 13.43
N TYR A 47 3.27 -2.71 12.72
CA TYR A 47 2.01 -3.01 12.05
C TYR A 47 1.26 -4.16 12.71
N HIS A 48 -0.05 -4.09 12.59
CA HIS A 48 -1.01 -5.00 13.20
C HIS A 48 -1.90 -5.59 12.10
N TYR A 49 -2.25 -6.86 12.22
CA TYR A 49 -3.19 -7.53 11.32
C TYR A 49 -4.63 -7.29 11.75
N ARG A 50 -5.57 -7.49 10.81
CA ARG A 50 -7.00 -7.46 11.09
C ARG A 50 -7.36 -8.43 12.22
N GLY A 51 -8.10 -7.94 13.21
CA GLY A 51 -8.50 -8.71 14.40
C GLY A 51 -7.56 -8.60 15.61
N MET A 52 -6.41 -7.93 15.46
CA MET A 52 -5.53 -7.58 16.57
C MET A 52 -6.03 -6.33 17.30
N ARG A 53 -5.67 -6.19 18.58
CA ARG A 53 -6.17 -5.12 19.46
C ARG A 53 -5.89 -3.71 18.92
N TRP A 54 -4.76 -3.51 18.25
CA TRP A 54 -4.37 -2.17 17.78
C TRP A 54 -4.76 -1.85 16.33
N TYR A 55 -5.39 -2.77 15.61
CA TYR A 55 -5.79 -2.58 14.22
C TYR A 55 -6.84 -1.46 14.07
N GLY A 56 -6.47 -0.31 13.50
CA GLY A 56 -7.36 0.84 13.34
C GLY A 56 -7.60 1.65 14.61
N HIS A 57 -6.92 1.33 15.71
CA HIS A 57 -7.21 1.90 17.03
C HIS A 57 -6.26 3.04 17.44
N THR A 58 -5.14 3.24 16.75
CA THR A 58 -4.19 4.30 17.10
C THR A 58 -4.56 5.62 16.42
N LYS A 59 -4.22 6.76 17.05
CA LYS A 59 -4.41 8.09 16.41
C LYS A 59 -3.42 8.34 15.27
N SER A 60 -2.22 7.77 15.42
CA SER A 60 -1.12 7.91 14.46
C SER A 60 -0.91 6.58 13.75
N GLY A 61 -1.81 6.27 12.83
CA GLY A 61 -1.65 5.11 12.00
C GLY A 61 -2.25 5.27 10.62
N LYS A 62 -1.90 4.33 9.76
CA LYS A 62 -2.35 4.26 8.37
C LYS A 62 -2.63 2.82 8.01
N TYR A 63 -3.65 2.62 7.17
CA TYR A 63 -3.83 1.34 6.50
C TYR A 63 -2.94 1.29 5.26
N ILE A 64 -2.12 0.26 5.16
CA ILE A 64 -1.35 -0.07 3.94
C ILE A 64 -1.35 -1.59 3.74
N CYS A 65 -0.79 -2.07 2.64
CA CYS A 65 -0.64 -3.50 2.44
C CYS A 65 0.59 -4.04 3.20
N GLU A 66 0.55 -5.30 3.63
CA GLU A 66 1.62 -5.91 4.44
C GLU A 66 2.99 -5.82 3.74
N LYS A 67 3.04 -6.04 2.42
CA LYS A 67 4.29 -5.94 1.66
C LYS A 67 4.84 -4.52 1.64
N ASP A 68 3.97 -3.52 1.54
CA ASP A 68 4.38 -2.11 1.59
C ASP A 68 4.93 -1.75 2.98
N ALA A 69 4.28 -2.23 4.05
CA ALA A 69 4.78 -2.06 5.41
C ALA A 69 6.17 -2.69 5.60
N GLN A 70 6.35 -3.90 5.09
CA GLN A 70 7.66 -4.57 5.12
C GLN A 70 8.71 -3.82 4.28
N ALA A 71 8.32 -3.28 3.12
CA ALA A 71 9.21 -2.49 2.27
C ALA A 71 9.61 -1.14 2.92
N GLU A 72 8.71 -0.53 3.70
CA GLU A 72 8.99 0.66 4.52
C GLU A 72 9.83 0.35 5.77
N GLY A 73 10.07 -0.93 6.09
CA GLY A 73 10.83 -1.35 7.27
C GLY A 73 10.00 -1.43 8.56
N ASP A 74 8.67 -1.38 8.45
CA ASP A 74 7.79 -1.59 9.59
C ASP A 74 7.85 -3.04 10.07
N ARG A 75 7.69 -3.22 11.38
CA ARG A 75 7.82 -4.53 12.05
C ARG A 75 6.46 -5.05 12.43
N VAL A 76 6.28 -6.36 12.34
CA VAL A 76 5.06 -7.00 12.84
C VAL A 76 4.97 -6.87 14.37
N THR A 77 3.76 -6.63 14.87
CA THR A 77 3.45 -6.70 16.30
C THR A 77 3.80 -8.07 16.90
N ARG A 78 4.19 -8.08 18.18
CA ARG A 78 4.52 -9.33 18.89
C ARG A 78 3.29 -9.77 19.69
N ASN A 79 3.05 -11.08 19.76
CA ASN A 79 2.01 -11.70 20.58
C ASN A 79 0.55 -11.35 20.22
N GLY A 80 0.28 -10.88 19.00
CA GLY A 80 -1.08 -10.62 18.53
C GLY A 80 -1.76 -9.38 19.13
N GLU A 81 -0.97 -8.46 19.69
CA GLU A 81 -1.45 -7.13 20.10
C GLU A 81 -1.85 -6.28 18.89
#